data_AF-A0A925P2D9-F1
#
_entry.id   AF-A0A925P2D9-F1
#
_cell.length_a   1.000
_cell.length_b   1.000
_cell.length_c   1.000
_cell.angle_alpha   90.00
_cell.angle_beta   90.00
_cell.angle_gamma   90.00
#
_symmetry.space_group_name_H-M   'P 1'
#
loop_
_entity.id
_entity.type
_entity.pdbx_description
1 polymer ?
#
loop_
_entity_poly.entity_id
_entity_poly.type
_entity_poly.pdbx_seq_one_letter_code
_entity_poly.pdbx_strand_id
1 'polypeptide(L)'
;DYIVVTDQQNTYLLDRQGKPRDIELKAFIRSGNQTYFVDGGNPRLISTDQQGRIHIQDFTGQTQIKELGKFSASHRFTVEDIDGNGSPEYLFAEGKKLTVFGTDDMIKFERSFPDVITEAPIVSNPVPGVTRIGIVTKGDNKIYLLDDKGAIVWGFPLTGNTAFTFGKFNDASSYFNLLVGSEDGTLINYKIE
;
A
#
# COMPACT_ATOMS: atom_id res chain seq x y z
N ASP A 1 -17.84 -12.59 11.52
CA ASP A 1 -16.82 -13.22 10.67
C ASP A 1 -17.22 -13.21 9.21
N TYR A 2 -16.34 -12.65 8.38
CA TYR A 2 -16.50 -12.54 6.94
C TYR A 2 -15.27 -13.14 6.24
N ILE A 3 -15.49 -13.80 5.12
CA ILE A 3 -14.49 -13.96 4.06
C ILE A 3 -14.86 -12.93 2.99
N VAL A 4 -13.91 -12.05 2.64
CA VAL A 4 -14.11 -11.03 1.61
C VAL A 4 -13.41 -11.48 0.34
N VAL A 5 -14.16 -11.51 -0.77
CA VAL A 5 -13.62 -11.81 -2.10
C VAL A 5 -13.97 -10.65 -3.02
N THR A 6 -13.00 -10.17 -3.79
CA THR A 6 -13.23 -9.12 -4.80
C THR A 6 -12.83 -9.65 -6.16
N ASP A 7 -13.70 -9.47 -7.15
CA ASP A 7 -13.32 -9.58 -8.57
C ASP A 7 -13.05 -8.18 -9.15
N GLN A 8 -13.08 -8.02 -10.48
CA GLN A 8 -12.88 -6.70 -11.10
C GLN A 8 -13.99 -5.69 -10.78
N GLN A 9 -15.20 -6.11 -10.44
CA GLN A 9 -16.37 -5.23 -10.30
C GLN A 9 -17.12 -5.34 -8.96
N ASN A 10 -17.22 -6.54 -8.39
CA ASN A 10 -18.07 -6.90 -7.27
C ASN A 10 -17.24 -7.22 -6.02
N THR A 11 -17.80 -6.92 -4.86
CA THR A 11 -17.31 -7.43 -3.56
C THR A 11 -18.31 -8.48 -3.08
N TYR A 12 -17.81 -9.64 -2.67
CA TYR A 12 -18.60 -10.71 -2.07
C TYR A 12 -18.26 -10.81 -0.59
N LEU A 13 -19.29 -10.70 0.25
CA LEU A 13 -19.20 -10.93 1.70
C LEU A 13 -19.75 -12.32 2.01
N LEU A 14 -18.87 -13.24 2.41
CA LEU A 14 -19.22 -14.63 2.63
C LEU A 14 -19.08 -14.99 4.12
N ASP A 15 -19.83 -15.98 4.60
CA ASP A 15 -19.53 -16.65 5.86
C ASP A 15 -18.34 -17.63 5.72
N ARG A 16 -17.97 -18.30 6.83
CA ARG A 16 -16.84 -19.25 6.85
C ARG A 16 -17.09 -20.51 6.00
N GLN A 17 -18.32 -20.74 5.59
CA GLN A 17 -18.75 -21.84 4.73
C GLN A 17 -18.86 -21.40 3.26
N GLY A 18 -18.56 -20.14 2.95
CA GLY A 18 -18.63 -19.58 1.60
C GLY A 18 -20.04 -19.15 1.18
N LYS A 19 -21.02 -19.12 2.09
CA LYS A 19 -22.38 -18.66 1.76
C LYS A 19 -22.44 -17.12 1.76
N PRO A 20 -23.08 -16.49 0.76
CA PRO A 20 -23.27 -15.04 0.75
C PRO A 20 -24.03 -14.53 1.98
N ARG A 21 -23.59 -13.39 2.47
CA ARG A 21 -24.28 -12.57 3.49
C ARG A 21 -25.25 -11.63 2.78
N ASP A 22 -26.34 -11.30 3.48
CA ASP A 22 -27.40 -10.40 2.97
C ASP A 22 -27.00 -8.92 3.10
N ILE A 23 -25.88 -8.57 2.46
CA ILE A 23 -25.34 -7.21 2.38
C ILE A 23 -24.86 -7.02 0.95
N GLU A 24 -25.50 -6.11 0.21
CA GLU A 24 -25.11 -5.76 -1.13
C GLU A 24 -24.16 -4.55 -1.12
N LEU A 25 -22.99 -4.71 -1.73
CA LEU A 25 -22.03 -3.63 -1.92
C LEU A 25 -22.10 -3.11 -3.35
N LYS A 26 -22.04 -1.79 -3.51
CA LYS A 26 -22.15 -1.14 -4.81
C LYS A 26 -21.00 -1.59 -5.74
N ALA A 27 -21.36 -2.09 -6.91
CA ALA A 27 -20.39 -2.48 -7.93
C ALA A 27 -19.66 -1.28 -8.56
N PHE A 28 -18.37 -1.42 -8.85
CA PHE A 28 -17.56 -0.46 -9.60
C PHE A 28 -16.36 -1.15 -10.24
N ILE A 29 -15.87 -0.64 -11.38
CA ILE A 29 -14.71 -1.24 -12.06
C ILE A 29 -13.43 -0.87 -11.31
N ARG A 30 -12.84 -1.83 -10.60
CA ARG A 30 -11.59 -1.67 -9.86
C ARG A 30 -10.40 -1.41 -10.78
N SER A 31 -9.41 -0.72 -10.24
CA SER A 31 -8.06 -0.70 -10.78
C SER A 31 -7.37 -2.05 -10.58
N GLY A 32 -6.14 -2.18 -11.07
CA GLY A 32 -5.30 -3.35 -10.78
C GLY A 32 -4.76 -3.41 -9.35
N ASN A 33 -5.14 -2.48 -8.47
CA ASN A 33 -4.68 -2.44 -7.08
C ASN A 33 -5.49 -3.40 -6.19
N GLN A 34 -4.87 -3.80 -5.08
CA GLN A 34 -5.54 -4.65 -4.09
C GLN A 34 -6.64 -3.90 -3.33
N THR A 35 -7.52 -4.66 -2.69
CA THR A 35 -8.50 -4.14 -1.73
C THR A 35 -7.92 -4.21 -0.32
N TYR A 36 -7.99 -3.10 0.41
CA TYR A 36 -7.49 -2.95 1.77
C TYR A 36 -8.64 -3.07 2.77
N PHE A 37 -8.40 -3.76 3.88
CA PHE A 37 -9.31 -3.77 5.03
C PHE A 37 -8.75 -2.86 6.11
N VAL A 38 -9.59 -1.97 6.65
CA VAL A 38 -9.22 -1.05 7.73
C VAL A 38 -10.19 -1.23 8.89
N ASP A 39 -9.65 -1.57 10.07
CA ASP A 39 -10.41 -1.73 11.32
C ASP A 39 -10.15 -0.55 12.26
N GLY A 40 -10.83 0.57 11.98
CA GLY A 40 -10.72 1.82 12.76
C GLY A 40 -11.98 2.12 13.57
N GLY A 41 -12.61 1.10 14.17
CA GLY A 41 -13.91 1.21 14.86
C GLY A 41 -15.13 1.21 13.93
N ASN A 42 -14.94 1.57 12.65
CA ASN A 42 -15.87 1.28 11.56
C ASN A 42 -15.13 0.47 10.47
N PRO A 43 -15.27 -0.88 10.49
CA PRO A 43 -14.63 -1.76 9.52
C PRO A 43 -15.05 -1.43 8.09
N ARG A 44 -14.06 -1.26 7.21
CA ARG A 44 -14.30 -0.84 5.82
C ARG A 44 -13.30 -1.46 4.86
N LEU A 45 -13.76 -1.64 3.63
CA LEU A 45 -12.99 -2.05 2.48
C LEU A 45 -12.67 -0.82 1.64
N ILE A 46 -11.41 -0.67 1.24
CA ILE A 46 -10.92 0.47 0.48
C ILE A 46 -10.19 -0.04 -0.76
N SER A 47 -10.59 0.46 -1.93
CA SER A 47 -9.93 0.18 -3.21
C SER A 47 -10.08 1.38 -4.13
N THR A 48 -9.46 1.34 -5.30
CA THR A 48 -9.58 2.41 -6.30
C THR A 48 -10.17 1.89 -7.60
N ASP A 49 -10.82 2.77 -8.35
CA ASP A 49 -11.22 2.49 -9.73
C ASP A 49 -10.14 2.90 -10.74
N GLN A 50 -10.41 2.69 -12.04
CA GLN A 50 -9.47 3.00 -13.13
C GLN A 50 -9.11 4.49 -13.27
N GLN A 51 -9.82 5.40 -12.59
CA GLN A 51 -9.51 6.83 -12.55
C GLN A 51 -8.81 7.26 -11.25
N GLY A 52 -8.52 6.30 -10.36
CA GLY A 52 -7.92 6.55 -9.04
C GLY A 52 -8.89 7.14 -8.01
N ARG A 53 -10.21 7.11 -8.27
CA ARG A 53 -11.17 7.46 -7.21
C ARG A 53 -11.16 6.36 -6.17
N ILE A 54 -11.09 6.74 -4.91
CA ILE A 54 -11.08 5.84 -3.76
C ILE A 54 -12.53 5.46 -3.46
N HIS A 55 -12.86 4.18 -3.51
CA HIS A 55 -14.13 3.62 -3.08
C HIS A 55 -13.96 3.02 -1.69
N ILE A 56 -14.75 3.50 -0.74
CA ILE A 56 -14.76 3.05 0.65
C ILE A 56 -16.13 2.43 0.89
N GLN A 57 -16.16 1.15 1.23
CA GLN A 57 -17.38 0.38 1.46
C GLN A 57 -17.37 -0.21 2.85
N ASP A 58 -18.41 0.04 3.65
CA ASP A 58 -18.54 -0.59 4.96
C ASP A 58 -19.37 -1.88 4.88
N PHE A 59 -19.43 -2.61 6.00
CA PHE A 59 -20.20 -3.86 6.10
C PHE A 59 -21.70 -3.62 6.37
N THR A 60 -22.21 -2.41 6.16
CA THR A 60 -23.64 -2.06 6.20
C THR A 60 -24.22 -1.78 4.82
N GLY A 61 -23.37 -1.74 3.78
CA GLY A 61 -23.77 -1.37 2.41
C GLY A 61 -23.52 0.10 2.08
N GLN A 62 -23.08 0.92 3.04
CA GLN A 62 -22.77 2.32 2.75
C GLN A 62 -21.48 2.41 1.97
N THR A 63 -21.47 3.33 1.01
CA THR A 63 -20.31 3.59 0.15
C THR A 63 -19.99 5.09 0.15
N GLN A 64 -18.72 5.42 0.29
CA GLN A 64 -18.16 6.74 0.08
C GLN A 64 -17.18 6.70 -1.09
N ILE A 65 -17.16 7.75 -1.90
CA ILE A 65 -16.18 7.93 -2.98
C ILE A 65 -15.38 9.20 -2.70
N LYS A 66 -14.05 9.11 -2.79
CA LYS A 66 -13.14 10.26 -2.66
C LYS A 66 -12.33 10.42 -3.95
N GLU A 67 -12.15 11.65 -4.41
CA GLU A 67 -11.32 11.99 -5.56
C GLU A 67 -10.25 12.98 -5.09
N LEU A 68 -9.03 12.48 -4.89
CA LEU A 68 -7.90 13.25 -4.35
C LEU A 68 -6.95 13.77 -5.44
N GLY A 69 -7.20 13.39 -6.69
CA GLY A 69 -6.37 13.72 -7.83
C GLY A 69 -6.85 13.00 -9.07
N LYS A 70 -6.20 13.28 -10.20
CA LYS A 70 -6.44 12.58 -11.46
C LYS A 70 -5.33 11.57 -11.67
N PHE A 71 -5.68 10.30 -11.66
CA PHE A 71 -4.75 9.21 -11.88
C PHE A 71 -5.18 8.39 -13.10
N SER A 72 -4.21 7.76 -13.75
CA SER A 72 -4.46 6.79 -14.82
C SER A 72 -4.83 5.42 -14.25
N ALA A 73 -5.29 4.51 -15.10
CA ALA A 73 -5.56 3.13 -14.71
C ALA A 73 -4.31 2.35 -14.25
N SER A 74 -3.11 2.91 -14.46
CA SER A 74 -1.81 2.32 -14.09
C SER A 74 -1.26 2.82 -12.76
N HIS A 75 -1.99 3.68 -12.05
CA HIS A 75 -1.60 4.12 -10.71
C HIS A 75 -1.50 2.93 -9.76
N ARG A 76 -0.62 3.07 -8.78
CA ARG A 76 -0.45 2.12 -7.70
C ARG A 76 -0.90 2.75 -6.41
N PHE A 77 -1.52 1.95 -5.56
CA PHE A 77 -2.26 2.45 -4.42
C PHE A 77 -1.99 1.61 -3.19
N THR A 78 -1.71 2.28 -2.06
CA THR A 78 -1.62 1.66 -0.74
C THR A 78 -2.40 2.46 0.29
N VAL A 79 -3.03 1.74 1.23
CA VAL A 79 -3.73 2.30 2.39
C VAL A 79 -3.06 1.78 3.65
N GLU A 80 -2.50 2.67 4.47
CA GLU A 80 -1.87 2.30 5.73
C GLU A 80 -1.79 3.50 6.68
N ASP A 81 -1.88 3.26 7.99
CA ASP A 81 -1.60 4.28 9.01
C ASP A 81 -0.08 4.45 9.15
N ILE A 82 0.47 5.51 8.55
CA ILE A 82 1.92 5.73 8.51
C ILE A 82 2.42 6.59 9.67
N ASP A 83 1.56 7.38 10.31
CA ASP A 83 1.93 8.26 11.43
C ASP A 83 1.48 7.74 12.81
N GLY A 84 0.73 6.63 12.85
CA GLY A 84 0.31 5.95 14.06
C GLY A 84 -0.88 6.61 14.76
N ASN A 85 -1.66 7.45 14.06
CA ASN A 85 -2.79 8.17 14.63
C ASN A 85 -4.11 7.36 14.66
N GLY A 86 -4.13 6.14 14.10
CA GLY A 86 -5.29 5.26 13.99
C GLY A 86 -6.16 5.50 12.74
N SER A 87 -5.84 6.50 11.92
CA SER A 87 -6.46 6.77 10.62
C SER A 87 -5.46 6.49 9.50
N PRO A 88 -5.84 5.76 8.45
CA PRO A 88 -4.90 5.43 7.39
C PRO A 88 -4.67 6.60 6.43
N GLU A 89 -3.48 6.65 5.85
CA GLU A 89 -3.14 7.47 4.71
C GLU A 89 -3.41 6.76 3.39
N TYR A 90 -3.52 7.57 2.33
CA TYR A 90 -3.66 7.11 0.95
C TYR A 90 -2.39 7.40 0.18
N LEU A 91 -1.64 6.36 -0.16
CA LEU A 91 -0.38 6.47 -0.89
C LEU A 91 -0.63 6.14 -2.36
N PHE A 92 -0.51 7.15 -3.23
CA PHE A 92 -0.58 6.99 -4.69
C PHE A 92 0.80 7.07 -5.31
N ALA A 93 1.19 6.04 -6.05
CA ALA A 93 2.38 6.05 -6.89
C ALA A 93 1.98 6.00 -8.37
N GLU A 94 2.38 7.01 -9.14
CA GLU A 94 2.14 7.09 -10.58
C GLU A 94 3.35 7.65 -11.31
N GLY A 95 3.77 6.98 -12.38
CA GLY A 95 5.01 7.31 -13.07
C GLY A 95 6.17 7.33 -12.08
N LYS A 96 6.85 8.47 -11.96
CA LYS A 96 8.00 8.66 -11.07
C LYS A 96 7.65 9.32 -9.72
N LYS A 97 6.37 9.49 -9.40
CA LYS A 97 5.92 10.30 -8.26
C LYS A 97 5.11 9.48 -7.27
N LEU A 98 5.46 9.59 -5.99
CA LEU A 98 4.65 9.21 -4.84
C LEU A 98 3.95 10.47 -4.30
N THR A 99 2.65 10.37 -4.04
CA THR A 99 1.82 11.39 -3.38
C THR A 99 1.09 10.73 -2.23
N VAL A 100 1.21 11.29 -1.03
CA VAL A 100 0.59 10.74 0.18
C VAL A 100 -0.43 11.73 0.71
N PHE A 101 -1.67 11.27 0.87
CA PHE A 101 -2.78 12.07 1.39
C PHE A 101 -3.21 11.56 2.76
N GLY A 102 -3.62 12.49 3.63
CA GLY A 102 -4.35 12.19 4.85
C GLY A 102 -5.84 11.88 4.59
N THR A 103 -6.54 11.46 5.63
CA THR A 103 -8.00 11.27 5.58
C THR A 103 -8.78 12.58 5.48
N ASP A 104 -8.14 13.71 5.80
CA ASP A 104 -8.61 15.08 5.65
C ASP A 104 -8.45 15.64 4.21
N ASP A 105 -8.06 14.78 3.27
CA ASP A 105 -7.83 15.08 1.85
C ASP A 105 -6.61 15.95 1.57
N MET A 106 -5.84 16.30 2.60
CA MET A 106 -4.63 17.10 2.46
C MET A 106 -3.43 16.24 2.09
N ILE A 107 -2.58 16.78 1.22
CA ILE A 107 -1.28 16.16 0.92
C ILE A 107 -0.41 16.26 2.16
N LYS A 108 0.06 15.10 2.66
CA LYS A 108 1.07 15.01 3.71
C LYS A 108 2.47 15.25 3.16
N PHE A 109 2.82 14.56 2.08
CA PHE A 109 4.04 14.82 1.34
C PHE A 109 3.98 14.27 -0.09
N GLU A 110 4.92 14.72 -0.91
CA GLU A 110 5.16 14.22 -2.25
C GLU A 110 6.63 13.90 -2.44
N ARG A 111 6.93 12.92 -3.29
CA ARG A 111 8.30 12.59 -3.65
C ARG A 111 8.43 12.10 -5.08
N SER A 112 9.42 12.63 -5.78
CA SER A 112 9.82 12.15 -7.12
C SER A 112 11.05 11.24 -7.04
N PHE A 113 11.09 10.26 -7.93
CA PHE A 113 12.16 9.28 -8.06
C PHE A 113 12.87 9.40 -9.43
N PRO A 114 14.11 8.92 -9.56
CA PRO A 114 14.83 8.95 -10.83
C PRO A 114 14.16 8.15 -11.94
N ASP A 115 13.45 7.07 -11.60
CA ASP A 115 12.73 6.22 -12.55
C ASP A 115 11.27 5.93 -12.10
N VAL A 116 10.51 5.26 -12.96
CA VAL A 116 9.11 4.90 -12.75
C VAL A 116 8.99 3.92 -11.60
N ILE A 117 8.08 4.21 -10.68
CA ILE A 117 7.72 3.34 -9.59
C ILE A 117 6.97 2.14 -10.18
N THR A 118 7.47 0.93 -9.94
CA THR A 118 6.96 -0.30 -10.58
C THR A 118 6.14 -1.19 -9.67
N GLU A 119 6.16 -0.96 -8.36
CA GLU A 119 5.39 -1.70 -7.35
C GLU A 119 4.57 -0.75 -6.48
N ALA A 120 3.48 -1.24 -5.89
CA ALA A 120 2.70 -0.43 -4.96
C ALA A 120 3.57 -0.06 -3.75
N PRO A 121 3.37 1.13 -3.13
CA PRO A 121 4.14 1.51 -1.95
C PRO A 121 4.04 0.44 -0.86
N ILE A 122 5.17 -0.04 -0.38
CA ILE A 122 5.23 -1.16 0.59
C ILE A 122 5.40 -0.55 1.97
N VAL A 123 4.35 -0.53 2.78
CA VAL A 123 4.45 0.02 4.14
C VAL A 123 4.78 -1.10 5.12
N SER A 124 5.71 -0.82 6.04
CA SER A 124 6.09 -1.74 7.11
C SER A 124 6.35 -0.98 8.41
N ASN A 125 6.02 -1.61 9.53
CA ASN A 125 6.25 -1.08 10.87
C ASN A 125 7.23 -1.99 11.62
N PRO A 126 8.54 -1.92 11.30
CA PRO A 126 9.58 -2.81 11.84
C PRO A 126 9.61 -2.88 13.38
N VAL A 127 9.31 -1.77 14.04
CA VAL A 127 9.18 -1.64 15.50
C VAL A 127 8.09 -0.60 15.81
N PRO A 128 7.51 -0.62 17.03
CA PRO A 128 6.51 0.36 17.43
C PRO A 128 6.97 1.81 17.21
N GLY A 129 6.12 2.62 16.57
CA GLY A 129 6.39 4.04 16.29
C GLY A 129 7.37 4.31 15.14
N VAL A 130 7.81 3.27 14.42
CA VAL A 130 8.70 3.43 13.27
C VAL A 130 8.01 2.88 12.04
N THR A 131 7.68 3.77 11.10
CA THR A 131 7.14 3.40 9.78
C THR A 131 8.22 3.49 8.72
N ARG A 132 8.17 2.57 7.76
CA ARG A 132 9.00 2.57 6.56
C ARG A 132 8.15 2.37 5.32
N ILE A 133 8.37 3.21 4.31
CA ILE A 133 7.67 3.14 3.02
C ILE A 133 8.67 2.73 1.95
N GLY A 134 8.51 1.52 1.45
CA GLY A 134 9.30 0.95 0.37
C GLY A 134 8.80 1.39 -1.00
N ILE A 135 9.73 1.80 -1.86
CA ILE A 135 9.47 2.18 -3.25
C ILE A 135 10.43 1.42 -4.15
N VAL A 136 9.91 0.85 -5.23
CA VAL A 136 10.68 0.06 -6.19
C VAL A 136 10.68 0.78 -7.53
N THR A 137 11.86 1.00 -8.08
CA THR A 137 12.04 1.53 -9.43
C THR A 137 12.83 0.50 -10.24
N LYS A 138 12.11 -0.32 -11.00
CA LYS A 138 12.74 -1.45 -11.70
C LYS A 138 13.67 -1.03 -12.83
N GLY A 139 13.41 0.11 -13.49
CA GLY A 139 14.19 0.57 -14.65
C GLY A 139 15.65 0.92 -14.32
N ASP A 140 15.93 1.38 -13.10
CA ASP A 140 17.29 1.65 -12.61
C ASP A 140 17.79 0.63 -11.58
N ASN A 141 17.05 -0.48 -11.42
CA ASN A 141 17.33 -1.57 -10.47
C ASN A 141 17.55 -1.07 -9.03
N LYS A 142 16.68 -0.15 -8.58
CA LYS A 142 16.72 0.42 -7.24
C LYS A 142 15.48 0.16 -6.42
N ILE A 143 15.73 0.00 -5.12
CA ILE A 143 14.73 0.14 -4.07
C ILE A 143 15.09 1.30 -3.15
N TYR A 144 14.07 2.00 -2.70
CA TYR A 144 14.17 3.09 -1.74
C TYR A 144 13.38 2.72 -0.49
N LEU A 145 13.80 3.27 0.64
CA LEU A 145 13.07 3.20 1.89
C LEU A 145 12.92 4.61 2.42
N LEU A 146 11.68 5.02 2.66
CA LEU A 146 11.35 6.32 3.22
C LEU A 146 10.93 6.19 4.68
N ASP A 147 11.06 7.28 5.44
CA ASP A 147 10.36 7.46 6.71
C ASP A 147 8.89 7.92 6.50
N ASP A 148 8.18 8.11 7.60
CA ASP A 148 6.79 8.60 7.66
C ASP A 148 6.61 10.04 7.14
N LYS A 149 7.70 10.78 6.97
CA LYS A 149 7.74 12.15 6.42
C LYS A 149 8.21 12.18 4.96
N GLY A 150 8.43 11.01 4.37
CA GLY A 150 8.86 10.86 2.99
C GLY A 150 10.34 11.12 2.75
N ALA A 151 11.18 11.28 3.78
CA ALA A 151 12.63 11.42 3.64
C ALA A 151 13.29 10.06 3.37
N ILE A 152 14.41 10.02 2.63
CA ILE A 152 15.07 8.74 2.29
C ILE A 152 15.84 8.33 3.54
N VAL A 153 15.65 7.11 3.99
CA VAL A 153 16.41 6.53 5.09
C VAL A 153 17.88 6.42 4.66
N TRP A 154 18.79 6.75 5.58
CA TRP A 154 20.22 6.65 5.32
C TRP A 154 20.61 5.25 4.84
N GLY A 155 21.53 5.19 3.86
CA GLY A 155 21.95 3.94 3.22
C GLY A 155 21.11 3.53 2.00
N PHE A 156 20.00 4.22 1.70
CA PHE A 156 19.20 4.01 0.48
C PHE A 156 19.54 5.02 -0.63
N PRO A 157 19.35 4.65 -1.92
CA PRO A 157 18.77 3.40 -2.41
C PRO A 157 19.72 2.20 -2.40
N LEU A 158 19.13 1.00 -2.36
CA LEU A 158 19.83 -0.29 -2.52
C LEU A 158 19.54 -0.89 -3.89
N THR A 159 20.35 -1.86 -4.31
CA THR A 159 20.12 -2.60 -5.56
C THR A 159 19.00 -3.62 -5.37
N GLY A 160 18.08 -3.70 -6.33
CA GLY A 160 16.92 -4.59 -6.30
C GLY A 160 15.77 -4.01 -7.10
N ASN A 161 14.90 -4.85 -7.65
CA ASN A 161 13.87 -4.41 -8.59
C ASN A 161 12.52 -5.14 -8.48
N THR A 162 12.30 -5.85 -7.38
CA THR A 162 11.02 -6.47 -7.04
C THR A 162 10.42 -5.82 -5.80
N ALA A 163 9.15 -6.11 -5.51
CA ALA A 163 8.64 -5.93 -4.17
C ALA A 163 9.54 -6.65 -3.15
N PHE A 164 9.70 -6.07 -1.97
CA PHE A 164 10.62 -6.55 -0.95
C PHE A 164 9.92 -6.67 0.40
N THR A 165 10.47 -7.51 1.28
CA THR A 165 10.06 -7.58 2.68
C THR A 165 11.13 -6.95 3.57
N PHE A 166 10.71 -6.28 4.63
CA PHE A 166 11.59 -5.61 5.57
C PHE A 166 11.16 -5.96 6.99
N GLY A 167 12.06 -6.58 7.76
CA GLY A 167 11.73 -7.05 9.11
C GLY A 167 12.84 -7.86 9.75
N LYS A 168 12.58 -8.42 10.92
CA LYS A 168 13.51 -9.34 11.60
C LYS A 168 13.08 -10.78 11.35
N PHE A 169 14.06 -11.67 11.12
CA PHE A 169 13.80 -13.12 11.15
C PHE A 169 13.66 -13.66 12.57
N ASN A 170 14.19 -12.92 13.55
CA ASN A 170 14.15 -13.26 14.96
C ASN A 170 14.16 -11.97 15.79
N ASP A 171 13.28 -11.89 16.78
CA ASP A 171 13.15 -10.74 17.69
C ASP A 171 14.45 -10.40 18.43
N ALA A 172 15.29 -11.40 18.69
CA ALA A 172 16.61 -11.22 19.32
C ALA A 172 17.67 -10.57 18.40
N SER A 173 17.39 -10.44 17.10
CA SER A 173 18.33 -9.80 16.16
C SER A 173 18.51 -8.31 16.46
N SER A 174 19.74 -7.84 16.47
CA SER A 174 20.07 -6.41 16.60
C SER A 174 19.87 -5.62 15.31
N TYR A 175 19.62 -6.29 14.19
CA TYR A 175 19.50 -5.70 12.85
C TYR A 175 18.24 -6.21 12.13
N PHE A 176 17.80 -5.46 11.12
CA PHE A 176 16.73 -5.83 10.20
C PHE A 176 17.30 -6.48 8.93
N ASN A 177 16.47 -7.30 8.30
CA ASN A 177 16.72 -7.94 7.02
C ASN A 177 15.81 -7.29 5.98
N LEU A 178 16.35 -7.04 4.80
CA LEU A 178 15.58 -6.65 3.63
C LEU A 178 15.82 -7.69 2.54
N LEU A 179 14.79 -8.47 2.20
CA LEU A 179 14.85 -9.45 1.11
C LEU A 179 14.24 -8.89 -0.17
N VAL A 180 15.02 -8.88 -1.25
CA VAL A 180 14.61 -8.33 -2.54
C VAL A 180 15.22 -9.12 -3.70
N GLY A 181 14.48 -9.26 -4.79
CA GLY A 181 15.00 -9.80 -6.05
C GLY A 181 15.76 -8.76 -6.85
N SER A 182 16.78 -9.19 -7.59
CA SER A 182 17.58 -8.35 -8.50
C SER A 182 17.36 -8.76 -9.95
N GLU A 183 17.85 -7.92 -10.88
CA GLU A 183 17.76 -8.10 -12.32
C GLU A 183 18.34 -9.42 -12.85
N ASP A 184 19.36 -9.95 -12.19
CA ASP A 184 20.01 -11.23 -12.53
C ASP A 184 19.28 -12.47 -11.99
N GLY A 185 18.13 -12.28 -11.34
CA GLY A 185 17.35 -13.35 -10.72
C GLY A 185 17.83 -13.76 -9.32
N THR A 186 18.83 -13.07 -8.76
CA THR A 186 19.31 -13.32 -7.40
C THR A 186 18.31 -12.78 -6.36
N LEU A 187 18.12 -13.52 -5.26
CA LEU A 187 17.49 -13.02 -4.03
C LEU A 187 18.57 -12.48 -3.09
N ILE A 188 18.54 -11.19 -2.78
CA ILE A 188 19.50 -10.51 -1.93
C ILE A 188 18.90 -10.32 -0.53
N ASN A 189 19.68 -10.59 0.52
CA ASN A 189 19.36 -10.20 1.89
C ASN A 189 20.31 -9.08 2.35
N TYR A 190 19.78 -7.87 2.52
CA TYR A 190 20.54 -6.76 3.11
C TYR A 190 20.39 -6.75 4.63
N LYS A 191 21.52 -6.63 5.32
CA LYS A 191 21.57 -6.28 6.74
C LYS A 191 21.38 -4.77 6.89
N ILE A 192 20.35 -4.35 7.62
CA ILE A 192 20.02 -2.95 7.90
C ILE A 192 20.13 -2.72 9.42
N GLU A 193 20.98 -1.78 9.83
CA GLU A 193 21.21 -1.39 11.23
C GLU A 193 20.60 -0.02 11.54
#